data_AF-D3RQ01-F1
#
_entry.id   AF-D3RQ01-F1
#
_cell.length_a   1.000
_cell.length_b   1.000
_cell.length_c   1.000
_cell.angle_alpha   90.00
_cell.angle_beta   90.00
_cell.angle_gamma   90.00
#
_symmetry.space_group_name_H-M   'P 1'
#
loop_
_entity.id
_entity.type
_entity.pdbx_description
1 polymer ?
#
loop_
_entity_poly.entity_id
_entity_poly.type
_entity_poly.pdbx_seq_one_letter_code
_entity_poly.pdbx_strand_id
1 'polypeptide(L)'
;MKPKIYEGIHNQEQAMTPTANIIRDAWVFGIIPEDETCEGWTIQGIDALYDKVTAAWQPYGHLVSNLPPELRERHARIYAEAIERARATGWDPELDETD
;
A
#
# COMPACT_ATOMS: atom_id res chain seq x y z
N MET A 1 -8.48 23.10 14.51
CA MET A 1 -7.38 22.18 14.11
C MET A 1 -7.43 22.04 12.60
N LYS A 2 -6.30 22.16 11.90
CA LYS A 2 -6.25 21.78 10.48
C LYS A 2 -6.45 20.26 10.39
N PRO A 3 -7.26 19.75 9.45
CA PRO A 3 -7.34 18.31 9.23
C PRO A 3 -5.93 17.81 8.93
N LYS A 4 -5.53 16.69 9.55
CA LYS A 4 -4.32 16.00 9.14
C LYS A 4 -4.56 15.46 7.73
N ILE A 5 -3.64 15.77 6.84
CA ILE A 5 -3.68 15.37 5.45
C ILE A 5 -2.50 14.42 5.22
N TYR A 6 -2.75 13.35 4.49
CA TYR A 6 -1.72 12.41 4.08
C TYR A 6 -0.84 13.08 3.02
N GLU A 7 0.47 13.02 3.26
CA GLU A 7 1.48 13.65 2.39
C GLU A 7 1.67 12.92 1.06
N GLY A 8 1.14 11.70 0.94
CA GLY A 8 1.22 10.86 -0.25
C GLY A 8 2.27 9.75 -0.12
N ILE A 9 2.01 8.62 -0.77
CA ILE A 9 2.84 7.40 -0.66
C ILE A 9 4.30 7.61 -1.15
N HIS A 10 4.55 8.63 -1.97
CA HIS A 10 5.89 8.97 -2.48
C HIS A 10 6.62 10.03 -1.65
N ASN A 11 5.92 10.76 -0.78
CA ASN A 11 6.50 11.84 0.01
C ASN A 11 6.75 11.45 1.47
N GLN A 12 6.23 10.30 1.91
CA GLN A 12 6.43 9.78 3.26
C GLN A 12 7.89 9.39 3.53
N GLU A 13 8.32 9.61 4.77
CA GLU A 13 9.69 9.30 5.23
C GLU A 13 10.01 7.80 5.20
N GLN A 14 9.00 6.95 5.46
CA GLN A 14 9.13 5.50 5.42
C GLN A 14 8.33 4.93 4.26
N ALA A 15 8.99 4.20 3.36
CA ALA A 15 8.35 3.67 2.17
C ALA A 15 7.37 2.51 2.46
N MET A 16 7.57 1.75 3.54
CA MET A 16 6.85 0.51 3.85
C MET A 16 5.92 0.64 5.08
N THR A 17 5.27 1.78 5.26
CA THR A 17 4.28 1.96 6.35
C THR A 17 3.00 1.14 6.10
N PRO A 18 2.20 0.86 7.16
CA PRO A 18 0.89 0.22 6.99
C PRO A 18 -0.03 0.97 6.02
N THR A 19 -0.04 2.31 6.07
CA THR A 19 -0.80 3.13 5.12
C THR A 19 -0.32 2.96 3.69
N ALA A 20 0.99 2.92 3.48
CA ALA A 20 1.58 2.68 2.16
C ALA A 20 1.19 1.31 1.59
N ASN A 21 1.19 0.28 2.45
CA ASN A 21 0.80 -1.08 2.06
C ASN A 21 -0.70 -1.15 1.70
N ILE A 22 -1.57 -0.47 2.44
CA ILE A 22 -2.99 -0.39 2.08
C ILE A 22 -3.23 0.32 0.75
N ILE A 23 -2.50 1.40 0.45
CA ILE A 23 -2.59 2.07 -0.84
C ILE A 23 -2.16 1.12 -1.97
N ARG A 24 -1.09 0.35 -1.77
CA ARG A 24 -0.64 -0.68 -2.72
C ARG A 24 -1.67 -1.80 -2.90
N ASP A 25 -2.26 -2.28 -1.82
CA ASP A 25 -3.31 -3.28 -1.89
C ASP A 25 -4.56 -2.74 -2.59
N ALA A 26 -4.90 -1.46 -2.36
CA ALA A 26 -5.96 -0.78 -3.09
C ALA A 26 -5.68 -0.74 -4.60
N TRP A 27 -4.43 -0.52 -5.00
CA TRP A 27 -4.01 -0.64 -6.40
C TRP A 27 -4.19 -2.07 -6.91
N VAL A 28 -3.75 -3.09 -6.16
CA VAL A 28 -3.91 -4.51 -6.53
C VAL A 28 -5.36 -4.85 -6.83
N PHE A 29 -6.28 -4.50 -5.93
CA PHE A 29 -7.72 -4.74 -6.10
C PHE A 29 -8.40 -3.77 -7.07
N GLY A 30 -7.70 -2.77 -7.59
CA GLY A 30 -8.27 -1.74 -8.45
C GLY A 30 -9.32 -0.87 -7.76
N ILE A 31 -9.25 -0.72 -6.43
CA ILE A 31 -10.09 0.19 -5.66
C ILE A 31 -9.75 1.64 -6.01
N ILE A 32 -8.46 1.91 -6.23
CA ILE A 32 -7.93 3.18 -6.76
C ILE A 32 -6.93 2.89 -7.90
N PRO A 33 -6.68 3.86 -8.80
CA PRO A 33 -5.68 3.74 -9.87
C PRO A 33 -4.25 3.54 -9.33
N GLU A 34 -3.40 2.82 -10.06
CA GLU A 34 -1.98 2.61 -9.68
C GLU A 34 -1.15 3.91 -9.62
N ASP A 35 -1.62 4.99 -10.24
CA ASP A 35 -1.02 6.33 -10.21
C ASP A 35 -1.56 7.22 -9.07
N GLU A 36 -2.60 6.79 -8.36
CA GLU A 36 -3.17 7.55 -7.24
C GLU A 36 -2.29 7.39 -6.00
N THR A 37 -1.58 8.47 -5.64
CA THR A 37 -0.64 8.50 -4.50
C THR A 37 -1.31 8.78 -3.16
N CYS A 38 -2.61 9.12 -3.18
CA CYS A 38 -3.39 9.64 -2.06
C CYS A 38 -2.81 10.93 -1.46
N GLU A 39 -1.96 11.65 -2.17
CA GLU A 39 -1.46 12.95 -1.73
C GLU A 39 -2.63 13.94 -1.57
N GLY A 40 -2.69 14.62 -0.44
CA GLY A 40 -3.79 15.56 -0.17
C GLY A 40 -5.05 14.91 0.43
N TRP A 41 -5.06 13.58 0.63
CA TRP A 41 -6.19 12.89 1.24
C TRP A 41 -6.31 13.19 2.73
N THR A 42 -7.53 13.27 3.24
CA THR A 42 -7.76 13.34 4.68
C THR A 42 -7.51 11.99 5.32
N ILE A 43 -7.17 11.97 6.63
CA ILE A 43 -7.06 10.71 7.37
C ILE A 43 -8.35 9.88 7.26
N GLN A 44 -9.52 10.51 7.29
CA GLN A 44 -10.80 9.80 7.11
C GLN A 44 -10.92 9.15 5.73
N GLY A 45 -10.35 9.75 4.68
CA GLY A 45 -10.29 9.15 3.35
C GLY A 45 -9.40 7.89 3.33
N ILE A 46 -8.26 7.95 4.03
CA ILE A 46 -7.37 6.80 4.20
C ILE A 46 -8.04 5.70 5.05
N ASP A 47 -8.73 6.04 6.13
CA ASP A 47 -9.47 5.08 6.96
C ASP A 47 -10.55 4.37 6.13
N ALA A 48 -11.31 5.12 5.32
CA ALA A 48 -12.30 4.56 4.42
C ALA A 48 -11.67 3.68 3.32
N LEU A 49 -10.43 3.97 2.90
CA LEU A 49 -9.68 3.12 1.98
C LEU A 49 -9.29 1.81 2.66
N TYR A 50 -8.84 1.88 3.91
CA TYR A 50 -8.52 0.73 4.76
C TYR A 50 -9.69 -0.25 4.85
N ASP A 51 -10.90 0.26 5.09
CA ASP A 51 -12.12 -0.57 5.15
C ASP A 51 -12.43 -1.26 3.83
N LYS A 52 -12.28 -0.56 2.70
CA LYS A 52 -12.52 -1.11 1.36
C LYS A 52 -11.51 -2.20 1.01
N VAL A 53 -10.23 -1.96 1.29
CA VAL A 53 -9.16 -2.94 1.07
C VAL A 53 -9.35 -4.16 1.96
N THR A 54 -9.67 -3.95 3.24
CA THR A 54 -9.98 -5.03 4.18
C THR A 54 -11.15 -5.87 3.67
N ALA A 55 -12.21 -5.24 3.15
CA ALA A 55 -13.34 -5.94 2.55
C ALA A 55 -12.96 -6.72 1.28
N ALA A 56 -12.08 -6.16 0.43
CA ALA A 56 -11.58 -6.85 -0.75
C ALA A 56 -10.69 -8.07 -0.40
N TRP A 57 -10.00 -8.02 0.73
CA TRP A 57 -9.21 -9.14 1.24
C TRP A 57 -10.03 -10.25 1.92
N GLN A 58 -11.23 -9.95 2.44
CA GLN A 58 -12.11 -10.94 3.09
C GLN A 58 -12.29 -12.25 2.30
N PRO A 59 -12.64 -12.26 1.00
CA PRO A 59 -12.82 -13.49 0.24
C PRO A 59 -11.54 -14.34 0.11
N TYR A 60 -10.36 -13.72 0.29
CA TYR A 60 -9.07 -14.38 0.21
C TYR A 60 -8.48 -14.68 1.60
N GLY A 61 -9.21 -14.39 2.68
CA GLY A 61 -8.75 -14.61 4.05
C GLY A 61 -7.53 -13.78 4.44
N HIS A 62 -7.34 -12.60 3.85
CA HIS A 62 -6.18 -11.72 4.09
C HIS A 62 -4.83 -12.37 3.78
N LEU A 63 -4.80 -13.32 2.84
CA LEU A 63 -3.59 -14.03 2.44
C LEU A 63 -3.30 -13.85 0.94
N VAL A 64 -2.11 -13.33 0.63
CA VAL A 64 -1.61 -13.19 -0.76
C VAL A 64 -1.57 -14.55 -1.49
N SER A 65 -1.32 -15.63 -0.76
CA SER A 65 -1.32 -17.00 -1.31
C SER A 65 -2.68 -17.42 -1.87
N ASN A 66 -3.78 -16.90 -1.32
CA ASN A 66 -5.16 -17.19 -1.77
C ASN A 66 -5.61 -16.32 -2.95
N LEU A 67 -4.82 -15.32 -3.35
CA LEU A 67 -5.15 -14.50 -4.51
C LEU A 67 -5.15 -15.31 -5.81
N PRO A 68 -6.04 -15.00 -6.77
CA PRO A 68 -5.92 -15.52 -8.12
C PRO A 68 -4.59 -15.09 -8.76
N PRO A 69 -4.07 -15.86 -9.73
CA PRO A 69 -2.76 -15.59 -10.35
C PRO A 69 -2.59 -14.16 -10.85
N GLU A 70 -3.63 -13.59 -11.48
CA GLU A 70 -3.62 -12.21 -11.98
C GLU A 70 -3.40 -11.17 -10.87
N LEU A 71 -4.15 -11.26 -9.76
CA LEU A 71 -3.99 -10.34 -8.63
C LEU A 71 -2.66 -10.56 -7.92
N ARG A 72 -2.19 -11.81 -7.84
CA ARG A 72 -0.89 -12.13 -7.24
C ARG A 72 0.27 -11.55 -8.05
N GLU A 73 0.22 -11.67 -9.38
CA GLU A 73 1.21 -11.06 -10.28
C GLU A 73 1.20 -9.54 -10.16
N ARG A 74 0.00 -8.94 -10.10
CA ARG A 74 -0.14 -7.49 -9.89
C ARG A 74 0.45 -7.04 -8.55
N HIS A 75 0.14 -7.76 -7.46
CA HIS A 75 0.72 -7.54 -6.15
C HIS A 75 2.25 -7.64 -6.18
N ALA A 76 2.79 -8.71 -6.76
CA ALA A 76 4.23 -8.90 -6.87
C ALA A 76 4.90 -7.75 -7.64
N ARG A 77 4.32 -7.31 -8.77
CA ARG A 77 4.85 -6.19 -9.56
C ARG A 77 4.86 -4.88 -8.75
N ILE A 78 3.75 -4.55 -8.09
CA ILE A 78 3.58 -3.32 -7.32
C ILE A 78 4.54 -3.29 -6.11
N TYR A 79 4.63 -4.39 -5.37
CA TYR A 79 5.52 -4.47 -4.21
C TYR A 79 7.00 -4.51 -4.62
N ALA A 80 7.35 -5.15 -5.73
CA ALA A 80 8.72 -5.11 -6.26
C ALA A 80 9.13 -3.67 -6.61
N GLU A 81 8.28 -2.92 -7.30
CA GLU A 81 8.56 -1.52 -7.61
C GLU A 81 8.66 -0.66 -6.34
N ALA A 82 7.81 -0.91 -5.36
CA ALA A 82 7.87 -0.23 -4.07
C ALA A 82 9.17 -0.49 -3.33
N ILE A 83 9.65 -1.74 -3.30
CA ILE A 83 10.93 -2.13 -2.70
C ILE A 83 12.10 -1.44 -3.41
N GLU A 84 12.10 -1.41 -4.74
CA GLU A 84 13.15 -0.72 -5.51
C GLU A 84 13.18 0.79 -5.21
N ARG A 85 12.02 1.43 -5.12
CA ARG A 85 11.92 2.85 -4.72
C ARG A 85 12.39 3.04 -3.28
N ALA A 86 11.98 2.17 -2.36
CA ALA A 86 12.38 2.21 -0.96
C ALA A 86 13.91 2.11 -0.82
N ARG A 87 14.53 1.16 -1.53
CA ARG A 87 15.99 1.02 -1.61
C ARG A 87 16.65 2.28 -2.16
N ALA A 88 16.09 2.90 -3.19
CA ALA A 88 16.60 4.15 -3.76
C ALA A 88 16.55 5.33 -2.77
N THR A 89 15.57 5.33 -1.86
CA THR A 89 15.46 6.31 -0.77
C THR A 89 16.25 5.94 0.49
N GLY A 90 17.00 4.84 0.46
CA GLY A 90 17.87 4.40 1.56
C GLY A 90 17.21 3.48 2.59
N TRP A 91 16.02 2.92 2.29
CA TRP A 91 15.41 1.87 3.11
C TRP A 91 16.05 0.51 2.79
N ASP A 92 16.44 -0.22 3.82
CA ASP A 92 17.08 -1.53 3.70
C ASP A 92 16.11 -2.65 4.17
N PRO A 93 15.60 -3.50 3.26
CA PRO A 93 14.71 -4.60 3.62
C PRO A 93 15.35 -5.65 4.53
N GLU A 94 16.69 -5.80 4.51
CA GLU A 94 17.35 -6.81 5.34
C GLU A 94 17.34 -6.45 6.84
N LEU A 95 17.03 -5.20 7.19
CA LEU A 95 16.89 -4.76 8.59
C LEU A 95 15.49 -5.01 9.16
N ASP A 96 14.46 -5.16 8.32
CA ASP A 96 13.05 -5.36 8.73
C ASP A 96 12.66 -6.86 8.84
N GLU A 97 13.44 -7.80 8.28
CA GLU A 97 13.17 -9.25 8.40
C GLU A 97 13.72 -9.89 9.71
N THR A 98 14.37 -9.09 10.58
CA THR A 98 14.89 -9.54 11.89
C THR A 98 14.01 -9.08 13.05
N ASP A 99 12.92 -9.81 13.33
CA ASP A 99 12.42 -10.04 14.70
C ASP A 99 11.61 -11.36 14.80
#